data_AF-A0A266QC17-F1
#
_entry.id   AF-A0A266QC17-F1
#
_cell.length_a   1.000
_cell.length_b   1.000
_cell.length_c   1.000
_cell.angle_alpha   90.00
_cell.angle_beta   90.00
_cell.angle_gamma   90.00
#
_symmetry.space_group_name_H-M   'P 1'
#
loop_
_entity.id
_entity.type
_entity.pdbx_description
1 polymer ?
#
loop_
_entity_poly.entity_id
_entity_poly.type
_entity_poly.pdbx_seq_one_letter_code
_entity_poly.pdbx_strand_id
1 'polypeptide(L)'
;MPVAKIPYLSALLIIALSLSACAGKTQYRTACASEVDAAWSELSIAKAEGFSGTVSYTKALGLITSARTMQTVENFDNCYRHAKDARFYIRESRKGQ
;
A
#
# COMPACT_ATOMS: atom_id res chain seq x y z
N MET A 1 -53.00 -11.02 13.57
CA MET A 1 -51.76 -11.53 14.19
C MET A 1 -50.57 -11.14 13.29
N PRO A 2 -49.84 -10.04 13.58
CA PRO A 2 -48.81 -9.51 12.69
C PRO A 2 -47.41 -9.94 13.17
N VAL A 3 -47.00 -11.18 12.88
CA VAL A 3 -45.68 -11.71 13.31
C VAL A 3 -44.66 -11.82 12.16
N ALA A 4 -45.06 -11.60 10.91
CA ALA A 4 -44.22 -11.88 9.74
C ALA A 4 -43.31 -10.73 9.24
N LYS A 5 -43.51 -9.47 9.67
CA LYS A 5 -42.75 -8.31 9.15
C LYS A 5 -41.45 -7.97 9.90
N ILE A 6 -41.34 -8.42 11.14
CA ILE A 6 -40.21 -8.15 12.05
C ILE A 6 -38.91 -8.91 11.69
N PRO A 7 -38.92 -10.18 11.21
CA PRO A 7 -37.67 -10.90 10.95
C PRO A 7 -36.93 -10.41 9.69
N TYR A 8 -37.62 -9.83 8.71
CA TYR A 8 -37.03 -9.34 7.47
C TYR A 8 -36.19 -8.08 7.67
N LEU A 9 -36.59 -7.17 8.55
CA LEU A 9 -35.84 -5.95 8.87
C LEU A 9 -34.52 -6.27 9.58
N SER A 10 -34.53 -7.22 10.51
CA SER A 10 -33.34 -7.68 11.22
C SER A 10 -32.36 -8.39 10.30
N ALA A 11 -32.85 -9.23 9.39
CA ALA A 11 -32.03 -9.91 8.38
C ALA A 11 -31.35 -8.91 7.42
N LEU A 12 -32.07 -7.88 6.98
CA LEU A 12 -31.51 -6.84 6.11
C LEU A 12 -30.38 -6.05 6.80
N LEU A 13 -30.54 -5.76 8.10
CA LEU A 13 -29.54 -5.02 8.88
C LEU A 13 -28.25 -5.83 9.03
N ILE A 14 -28.36 -7.13 9.33
CA ILE A 14 -27.22 -8.04 9.45
C ILE A 14 -26.47 -8.17 8.13
N ILE A 15 -27.19 -8.27 7.00
CA ILE A 15 -26.58 -8.28 5.67
C ILE A 15 -25.84 -6.96 5.42
N ALA A 16 -26.46 -5.82 5.64
CA ALA A 16 -25.82 -4.51 5.45
C ALA A 16 -24.55 -4.32 6.31
N LEU A 17 -24.54 -4.83 7.55
CA LEU A 17 -23.38 -4.80 8.44
C LEU A 17 -22.24 -5.73 7.97
N SER A 18 -22.56 -6.86 7.34
CA SER A 18 -21.53 -7.77 6.82
C SER A 18 -20.80 -7.22 5.58
N LEU A 19 -21.49 -6.44 4.74
CA LEU A 19 -20.87 -5.82 3.54
C LEU A 19 -19.85 -4.73 3.89
N SER A 20 -20.02 -3.98 4.97
CA SER A 20 -19.08 -2.92 5.36
C SER A 20 -17.72 -3.47 5.84
N ALA A 21 -17.69 -4.69 6.38
CA ALA A 21 -16.46 -5.37 6.76
C ALA A 21 -15.55 -5.71 5.56
N CYS A 22 -16.14 -5.88 4.36
CA CYS A 22 -15.38 -6.15 3.14
C CYS A 22 -14.76 -4.88 2.53
N ALA A 23 -15.40 -3.71 2.70
CA ALA A 23 -14.94 -2.44 2.13
C ALA A 23 -13.85 -1.73 2.94
N GLY A 24 -13.74 -1.98 4.25
CA GLY A 24 -12.75 -1.32 5.12
C GLY A 24 -11.29 -1.68 4.79
N LYS A 25 -11.05 -2.85 4.17
CA LYS A 25 -9.70 -3.35 3.86
C LYS A 25 -9.08 -2.74 2.61
N THR A 26 -9.81 -1.95 1.81
CA THR A 26 -9.28 -1.41 0.55
C THR A 26 -8.74 0.02 0.66
N GLN A 27 -8.82 0.65 1.84
CA GLN A 27 -8.17 1.95 2.06
C GLN A 27 -6.68 1.84 1.74
N TYR A 28 -6.18 2.76 0.90
CA TYR A 28 -4.82 2.78 0.36
C TYR A 28 -4.43 1.68 -0.64
N ARG A 29 -5.29 0.73 -1.03
CA ARG A 29 -4.92 -0.33 -2.00
C ARG A 29 -4.35 0.25 -3.29
N THR A 30 -5.09 1.16 -3.93
CA THR A 30 -4.68 1.80 -5.18
C THR A 30 -3.49 2.73 -4.99
N ALA A 31 -3.45 3.46 -3.87
CA ALA A 31 -2.34 4.37 -3.54
C ALA A 31 -1.03 3.60 -3.33
N CYS A 32 -1.05 2.52 -2.56
CA CYS A 32 0.08 1.61 -2.38
C CYS A 32 0.58 1.04 -3.71
N ALA A 33 -0.32 0.54 -4.57
CA ALA A 33 0.08 0.03 -5.89
C ALA A 33 0.78 1.10 -6.73
N SER A 34 0.17 2.28 -6.86
CA SER A 34 0.74 3.39 -7.61
C SER A 34 2.08 3.86 -7.06
N GLU A 35 2.23 3.93 -5.75
CA GLU A 35 3.47 4.39 -5.10
C GLU A 35 4.59 3.36 -5.20
N VAL A 36 4.28 2.07 -5.07
CA VAL A 36 5.26 0.98 -5.25
C VAL A 36 5.78 0.97 -6.68
N ASP A 37 4.90 1.09 -7.68
CA ASP A 37 5.30 1.12 -9.08
C ASP A 37 6.13 2.37 -9.42
N ALA A 38 5.72 3.53 -8.89
CA ALA A 38 6.52 4.76 -9.01
C ALA A 38 7.90 4.61 -8.36
N ALA A 39 7.99 4.01 -7.17
CA ALA A 39 9.26 3.75 -6.48
C ALA A 39 10.17 2.82 -7.29
N TRP A 40 9.63 1.75 -7.88
CA TRP A 40 10.39 0.86 -8.76
C TRP A 40 10.92 1.57 -10.00
N SER A 41 10.07 2.40 -10.63
CA SER A 41 10.48 3.19 -11.78
C SER A 41 11.61 4.16 -11.41
N GLU A 42 11.45 4.93 -10.32
CA GLU A 42 12.48 5.86 -9.83
C GLU A 42 13.78 5.12 -9.50
N LEU A 43 13.72 3.93 -8.89
CA LEU A 43 14.88 3.11 -8.57
C LEU A 43 15.62 2.65 -9.83
N SER A 44 14.87 2.24 -10.86
CA SER A 44 15.45 1.78 -12.13
C SER A 44 16.16 2.91 -12.88
N ILE A 45 15.59 4.11 -12.86
CA ILE A 45 16.20 5.33 -13.41
C ILE A 45 17.48 5.65 -12.65
N ALA A 46 17.43 5.70 -11.33
CA ALA A 46 18.61 6.00 -10.51
C ALA A 46 19.73 4.94 -10.67
N LYS A 47 19.37 3.69 -10.97
CA LYS A 47 20.34 2.63 -11.30
C LYS A 47 21.04 2.86 -12.64
N ALA A 48 20.34 3.42 -13.61
CA ALA A 48 20.90 3.77 -14.92
C ALA A 48 21.76 5.04 -14.84
N GLU A 49 21.34 6.04 -14.08
CA GLU A 49 22.08 7.30 -13.86
C GLU A 49 23.32 7.11 -12.99
N GLY A 50 23.33 6.06 -12.16
CA GLY A 50 24.39 5.77 -11.22
C GLY A 50 24.10 6.34 -9.83
N PHE A 51 24.36 5.54 -8.80
CA PHE A 51 24.17 5.95 -7.41
C PHE A 51 25.43 6.61 -6.87
N SER A 52 25.28 7.79 -6.27
CA SER A 52 26.39 8.43 -5.55
C SER A 52 26.69 7.73 -4.21
N GLY A 53 25.83 6.79 -3.76
CA GLY A 53 26.07 5.94 -2.60
C GLY A 53 25.31 4.60 -2.67
N THR A 54 26.02 3.48 -2.49
CA THR A 54 25.46 2.10 -2.57
C THR A 54 24.56 1.74 -1.37
N VAL A 55 24.75 2.40 -0.23
CA VAL A 55 23.95 2.19 0.99
C VAL A 55 22.51 2.65 0.79
N SER A 56 22.31 3.84 0.20
CA SER A 56 20.98 4.41 -0.03
C SER A 56 20.18 3.60 -1.06
N TYR A 57 20.85 3.00 -2.06
CA TYR A 57 20.21 2.07 -3.00
C TYR A 57 19.67 0.82 -2.32
N THR A 58 20.52 0.14 -1.53
CA THR A 58 20.13 -1.10 -0.84
C THR A 58 18.98 -0.84 0.13
N LYS A 59 19.01 0.31 0.83
CA LYS A 59 17.93 0.73 1.73
C LYS A 59 16.61 0.97 0.99
N ALA A 60 16.66 1.68 -0.14
CA ALA A 60 15.49 1.88 -0.98
C ALA A 60 14.91 0.56 -1.48
N LEU A 61 15.75 -0.33 -2.02
CA LEU A 61 15.32 -1.65 -2.50
C LEU A 61 14.67 -2.49 -1.38
N GLY A 62 15.23 -2.45 -0.18
CA GLY A 62 14.66 -3.11 1.00
C GLY A 62 13.27 -2.59 1.35
N LEU A 63 13.08 -1.27 1.36
CA LEU A 63 11.78 -0.63 1.61
C LEU A 63 10.75 -0.94 0.53
N ILE A 64 11.15 -0.99 -0.74
CA ILE A 64 10.24 -1.38 -1.82
C ILE A 64 9.81 -2.85 -1.67
N THR A 65 10.76 -3.72 -1.31
CA THR A 65 10.47 -5.14 -1.08
C THR A 65 9.52 -5.31 0.10
N SER A 66 9.74 -4.59 1.21
CA SER A 66 8.81 -4.62 2.34
C SER A 66 7.43 -4.06 1.94
N ALA A 67 7.36 -2.98 1.15
CA ALA A 67 6.10 -2.45 0.65
C ALA A 67 5.31 -3.48 -0.17
N ARG A 68 5.96 -4.24 -1.05
CA ARG A 68 5.33 -5.36 -1.79
C ARG A 68 4.83 -6.45 -0.85
N THR A 69 5.59 -6.83 0.17
CA THR A 69 5.12 -7.78 1.19
C THR A 69 3.89 -7.27 1.91
N MET A 70 3.87 -5.98 2.29
CA MET A 70 2.73 -5.33 2.93
C MET A 70 1.52 -5.26 2.00
N GLN A 71 1.73 -5.12 0.69
CA GLN A 71 0.67 -5.21 -0.32
C GLN A 71 0.04 -6.61 -0.35
N THR A 72 0.86 -7.67 -0.28
CA THR A 72 0.39 -9.07 -0.29
C THR A 72 -0.42 -9.44 0.96
N VAL A 73 0.00 -8.95 2.14
CA VAL A 73 -0.75 -9.17 3.40
C VAL A 73 -1.87 -8.17 3.63
N GLU A 74 -2.22 -7.38 2.60
CA GLU A 74 -3.28 -6.36 2.61
C GLU A 74 -3.11 -5.29 3.70
N ASN A 75 -1.87 -5.01 4.10
CA ASN A 75 -1.52 -3.90 4.97
C ASN A 75 -1.14 -2.67 4.14
N PHE A 76 -2.13 -2.09 3.47
CA PHE A 76 -1.93 -1.04 2.48
C PHE A 76 -1.41 0.28 3.05
N ASP A 77 -1.69 0.60 4.32
CA ASP A 77 -1.16 1.80 4.99
C ASP A 77 0.37 1.72 5.13
N ASN A 78 0.88 0.62 5.68
CA ASN A 78 2.33 0.41 5.79
C ASN A 78 2.98 0.24 4.43
N CYS A 79 2.31 -0.40 3.46
CA CYS A 79 2.79 -0.44 2.08
C CYS A 79 3.01 0.99 1.54
N TYR A 80 2.00 1.84 1.65
CA TYR A 80 2.06 3.22 1.18
C TYR A 80 3.20 4.01 1.85
N ARG A 81 3.37 3.85 3.17
CA ARG A 81 4.46 4.48 3.92
C ARG A 81 5.84 4.01 3.46
N HIS A 82 6.06 2.69 3.35
CA HIS A 82 7.33 2.15 2.89
C HIS A 82 7.65 2.54 1.44
N ALA A 83 6.65 2.59 0.56
CA ALA A 83 6.84 3.03 -0.82
C ALA A 83 7.26 4.51 -0.88
N LYS A 84 6.65 5.38 -0.06
CA LYS A 84 7.07 6.79 0.06
C LYS A 84 8.48 6.94 0.60
N ASP A 85 8.84 6.19 1.64
CA ASP A 85 10.17 6.22 2.22
C ASP A 85 11.22 5.74 1.20
N ALA A 86 10.91 4.71 0.42
CA ALA A 86 11.78 4.25 -0.66
C ALA A 86 12.05 5.37 -1.68
N ARG A 87 11.01 6.06 -2.14
CA ARG A 87 11.15 7.20 -3.06
C ARG A 87 12.01 8.33 -2.48
N PHE A 88 11.88 8.59 -1.18
CA PHE A 88 12.76 9.53 -0.49
C PHE A 88 14.23 9.11 -0.58
N TYR A 89 14.56 7.87 -0.19
CA TYR A 89 15.95 7.39 -0.26
C TYR A 89 16.50 7.29 -1.69
N ILE A 90 15.66 7.00 -2.69
CA ILE A 90 16.08 7.04 -4.10
C ILE A 90 16.49 8.46 -4.51
N ARG A 91 15.71 9.46 -4.11
CA ARG A 91 16.02 10.87 -4.42
C ARG A 91 17.28 11.34 -3.72
N GLU A 92 17.47 10.97 -2.46
CA GLU A 92 18.70 11.29 -1.72
C GLU A 92 19.92 10.57 -2.31
N SER A 93 19.76 9.31 -2.73
CA SER A 93 20.84 8.53 -3.35
C SER A 93 21.39 9.13 -4.65
N ARG A 94 20.56 9.90 -5.37
CA ARG A 94 20.96 10.64 -6.57
C ARG A 94 21.72 11.92 -6.24
N LYS A 95 21.44 12.55 -5.09
CA LYS A 95 22.17 13.74 -4.62
C LYS A 95 23.49 13.40 -3.92
N GLY A 96 23.72 12.14 -3.57
CA GLY A 96 24.88 11.72 -2.79
C GLY A 96 24.79 12.05 -1.31
N GLN A 97 23.57 12.20 -0.79
CA GLN A 97 23.29 12.48 0.62
C GLN A 97 22.78 11.23 1.35
#